data_AF-A0A662DY89-F1
#
_entry.id   AF-A0A662DY89-F1
#
_cell.length_a   1.000
_cell.length_b   1.000
_cell.length_c   1.000
_cell.angle_alpha   90.00
_cell.angle_beta   90.00
_cell.angle_gamma   90.00
#
_symmetry.space_group_name_H-M   'P 1'
#
loop_
_entity.id
_entity.type
_entity.pdbx_description
1 polymer ?
#
loop_
_entity_poly.entity_id
_entity_poly.type
_entity_poly.pdbx_seq_one_letter_code
_entity_poly.pdbx_strand_id
1 'polypeptide(L)'
;MKKTWQTALVVGASSGIGAALVKRLAAQGCRVAAVARRSDELENVAVGANAAGGGGEVLSYVSDVDQPQLVSELFATITGDLGGLDLVIYAAGVMHPVQFEEFDTAKDLQMLRTNLLGAVAWLNPAAQRFGRLKKGTIVGIGSVAGDRGRSGSPVYNTSKAGLHTYLEALRNRVGRYGVKVVTIKPGFVDTAMTKGLPGLFWLISADRAAEIILKKARKGAVTAYVPARWRLVMLIIRSMPSFIFRRLKV
;
A
#
# COMPACT_ATOMS: atom_id res chain seq x y z
N MET A 1 12.67 -24.37 4.50
CA MET A 1 12.04 -23.69 3.34
C MET A 1 11.50 -22.33 3.77
N LYS A 2 11.67 -21.26 2.98
CA LYS A 2 11.09 -19.94 3.32
C LYS A 2 9.57 -20.06 3.27
N LYS A 3 8.87 -19.70 4.36
CA LYS A 3 7.40 -19.72 4.44
C LYS A 3 6.83 -18.77 3.37
N THR A 4 6.21 -19.32 2.33
CA THR A 4 5.50 -18.58 1.29
C THR A 4 4.04 -18.40 1.71
N TRP A 5 3.40 -17.33 1.22
CA TRP A 5 1.96 -17.15 1.36
C TRP A 5 1.26 -17.95 0.27
N GLN A 6 0.16 -18.62 0.62
CA GLN A 6 -0.64 -19.38 -0.34
C GLN A 6 -1.72 -18.51 -0.97
N THR A 7 -2.28 -17.59 -0.18
CA THR A 7 -3.37 -16.69 -0.60
C THR A 7 -3.06 -15.25 -0.22
N ALA A 8 -3.29 -14.33 -1.15
CA ALA A 8 -3.07 -12.90 -0.94
C ALA A 8 -4.18 -12.05 -1.55
N LEU A 9 -4.47 -10.92 -0.90
CA LEU A 9 -5.32 -9.86 -1.43
C LEU A 9 -4.47 -8.60 -1.64
N VAL A 10 -4.49 -8.04 -2.85
CA VAL A 10 -3.81 -6.78 -3.17
C VAL A 10 -4.84 -5.75 -3.62
N VAL A 11 -5.04 -4.71 -2.82
CA VAL A 11 -5.92 -3.58 -3.13
C VAL A 11 -5.11 -2.46 -3.79
N GLY A 12 -5.58 -1.93 -4.90
CA GLY A 12 -4.82 -1.01 -5.76
C GLY A 12 -3.93 -1.74 -6.78
N ALA A 13 -4.44 -2.83 -7.36
CA ALA A 13 -3.67 -3.78 -8.15
C ALA A 13 -3.48 -3.42 -9.64
N SER A 14 -4.17 -2.42 -10.18
CA SER A 14 -4.18 -2.16 -11.63
C SER A 14 -2.98 -1.35 -12.16
N SER A 15 -2.04 -0.90 -11.32
CA SER A 15 -0.78 -0.30 -11.80
C SER A 15 0.31 -0.26 -10.74
N GLY A 16 1.50 0.21 -11.15
CA GLY A 16 2.59 0.58 -10.28
C GLY A 16 3.00 -0.53 -9.31
N ILE A 17 3.15 -0.17 -8.04
CA ILE A 17 3.58 -1.10 -6.98
C ILE A 17 2.57 -2.25 -6.81
N GLY A 18 1.26 -1.98 -6.86
CA GLY A 18 0.23 -3.00 -6.69
C GLY A 18 0.27 -4.07 -7.79
N ALA A 19 0.36 -3.64 -9.06
CA ALA A 19 0.50 -4.56 -10.19
C ALA A 19 1.78 -5.41 -10.10
N ALA A 20 2.90 -4.78 -9.72
CA ALA A 20 4.16 -5.49 -9.53
C ALA A 20 4.11 -6.50 -8.38
N LEU A 21 3.40 -6.19 -7.29
CA LEU A 21 3.18 -7.12 -6.17
C LEU A 21 2.34 -8.34 -6.60
N VAL A 22 1.25 -8.12 -7.36
CA VAL A 22 0.40 -9.20 -7.90
C VAL A 22 1.22 -10.16 -8.74
N LYS A 23 1.94 -9.62 -9.75
CA LYS A 23 2.78 -10.42 -10.65
C LYS A 23 3.82 -11.24 -9.88
N ARG A 24 4.50 -10.64 -8.89
CA ARG A 24 5.52 -11.34 -8.09
C ARG A 24 4.94 -12.37 -7.13
N LEU A 25 3.74 -12.16 -6.60
CA LEU A 25 3.07 -13.13 -5.73
C LEU A 25 2.60 -14.33 -6.56
N ALA A 26 1.96 -14.10 -7.70
CA ALA A 26 1.53 -15.15 -8.62
C ALA A 26 2.72 -15.98 -9.13
N ALA A 27 3.83 -15.32 -9.51
CA ALA A 27 5.08 -15.98 -9.90
C ALA A 27 5.73 -16.85 -8.80
N GLN A 28 5.23 -16.77 -7.56
CA GLN A 28 5.71 -17.55 -6.41
C GLN A 28 4.69 -18.61 -5.98
N GLY A 29 3.72 -18.96 -6.83
CA GLY A 29 2.70 -19.96 -6.53
C GLY A 29 1.54 -19.46 -5.67
N CYS A 30 1.42 -18.14 -5.43
CA CYS A 30 0.34 -17.59 -4.62
C CYS A 30 -0.94 -17.43 -5.45
N ARG A 31 -2.09 -17.80 -4.88
CA ARG A 31 -3.39 -17.34 -5.37
C ARG A 31 -3.61 -15.90 -4.91
N VAL A 32 -3.91 -14.98 -5.82
CA VAL A 32 -3.97 -13.54 -5.55
C VAL A 32 -5.31 -12.99 -6.00
N ALA A 33 -6.08 -12.43 -5.08
CA ALA A 33 -7.18 -11.53 -5.42
C ALA A 33 -6.62 -10.13 -5.67
N ALA A 34 -6.78 -9.64 -6.89
CA ALA A 34 -6.36 -8.33 -7.33
C ALA A 34 -7.58 -7.39 -7.37
N VAL A 35 -7.58 -6.34 -6.55
CA VAL A 35 -8.69 -5.37 -6.47
C VAL A 35 -8.26 -4.01 -7.00
N ALA A 36 -9.04 -3.44 -7.91
CA ALA A 36 -8.89 -2.05 -8.34
C ALA A 36 -10.16 -1.53 -9.05
N ARG A 37 -10.29 -0.20 -9.17
CA ARG A 37 -11.43 0.44 -9.86
C ARG A 37 -11.32 0.49 -11.39
N ARG A 38 -10.13 0.28 -11.95
CA ARG A 38 -9.89 0.35 -13.40
C ARG A 38 -9.87 -1.06 -13.96
N SER A 39 -10.98 -1.47 -14.58
CA SER A 39 -11.24 -2.85 -15.01
C SER A 39 -10.21 -3.35 -16.00
N ASP A 40 -9.94 -2.59 -17.05
CA ASP A 40 -9.16 -3.07 -18.19
C ASP A 40 -7.69 -3.25 -17.80
N GLU A 41 -7.10 -2.30 -17.08
CA GLU A 41 -5.73 -2.45 -16.57
C GLU A 41 -5.62 -3.54 -15.50
N LEU A 42 -6.67 -3.76 -14.70
CA LEU A 42 -6.70 -4.85 -13.73
C LEU A 42 -6.71 -6.21 -14.42
N GLU A 43 -7.54 -6.36 -15.44
CA GLU A 43 -7.66 -7.60 -16.21
C GLU A 43 -6.37 -7.89 -16.96
N ASN A 44 -5.76 -6.88 -17.59
CA ASN A 44 -4.44 -7.03 -18.22
C ASN A 44 -3.35 -7.49 -17.23
N VAL A 45 -3.40 -7.03 -15.98
CA VAL A 45 -2.48 -7.51 -14.93
C VAL A 45 -2.75 -8.97 -14.59
N ALA A 46 -4.01 -9.37 -14.44
CA ALA A 46 -4.40 -10.74 -14.12
C ALA A 46 -4.03 -11.71 -15.25
N VAL A 47 -4.46 -11.44 -16.49
CA VAL A 47 -4.14 -12.23 -17.68
C VAL A 47 -2.63 -12.38 -17.84
N GLY A 48 -1.88 -11.27 -17.78
CA GLY A 48 -0.43 -11.31 -17.93
C GLY A 48 0.29 -12.09 -16.81
N ALA A 49 -0.22 -12.04 -15.58
CA ALA A 49 0.34 -12.81 -14.48
C ALA A 49 0.02 -14.31 -14.60
N ASN A 50 -1.19 -14.66 -15.03
CA ASN A 50 -1.62 -16.05 -15.22
C ASN A 50 -0.89 -16.70 -16.40
N ALA A 51 -0.73 -15.98 -17.51
CA ALA A 51 -0.01 -16.46 -18.69
C ALA A 51 1.49 -16.72 -18.44
N ALA A 52 2.10 -16.06 -17.44
CA ALA A 52 3.50 -16.26 -17.09
C ALA A 52 3.80 -17.63 -16.43
N GLY A 53 2.78 -18.42 -16.06
CA GLY A 53 2.95 -19.83 -15.70
C GLY A 53 3.65 -20.12 -14.36
N GLY A 54 3.64 -19.18 -13.41
CA GLY A 54 4.35 -19.30 -12.12
C GLY A 54 3.72 -20.22 -11.06
N GLY A 55 2.71 -21.01 -11.43
CA GLY A 55 1.96 -21.91 -10.54
C GLY A 55 0.98 -21.22 -9.58
N GLY A 56 0.91 -19.89 -9.59
CA GLY A 56 -0.12 -19.11 -8.90
C GLY A 56 -1.28 -18.76 -9.83
N GLU A 57 -2.32 -18.17 -9.27
CA GLU A 57 -3.54 -17.76 -9.96
C GLU A 57 -3.92 -16.35 -9.53
N VAL A 58 -4.30 -15.48 -10.46
CA VAL A 58 -4.79 -14.14 -10.19
C VAL A 58 -6.26 -14.04 -10.56
N LEU A 59 -7.08 -13.65 -9.59
CA LEU A 59 -8.51 -13.36 -9.72
C LEU A 59 -8.72 -11.84 -9.65
N SER A 60 -9.41 -11.26 -10.62
CA SER A 60 -9.67 -9.82 -10.69
C SER A 60 -11.02 -9.46 -10.06
N TYR A 61 -11.05 -8.40 -9.24
CA TYR A 61 -12.27 -7.86 -8.63
C TYR A 61 -12.31 -6.35 -8.80
N VAL A 62 -13.34 -5.86 -9.51
CA VAL A 62 -13.51 -4.42 -9.74
C VAL A 62 -14.18 -3.79 -8.52
N SER A 63 -13.49 -2.84 -7.88
CA SER A 63 -14.03 -2.11 -6.72
C SER A 63 -13.33 -0.77 -6.53
N ASP A 64 -14.11 0.25 -6.17
CA ASP A 64 -13.58 1.53 -5.74
C ASP A 64 -13.42 1.55 -4.22
N VAL A 65 -12.22 1.92 -3.76
CA VAL A 65 -11.90 2.00 -2.33
C VAL A 65 -12.58 3.19 -1.65
N ASP A 66 -13.13 4.14 -2.43
CA ASP A 66 -13.98 5.24 -1.94
C ASP A 66 -15.44 4.80 -1.69
N GLN A 67 -15.70 3.49 -1.66
CA GLN A 67 -17.03 2.93 -1.33
C GLN A 67 -16.90 1.94 -0.16
N PRO A 68 -16.55 2.41 1.04
CA PRO A 68 -16.27 1.55 2.20
C PRO A 68 -17.43 0.62 2.57
N GLN A 69 -18.66 1.01 2.27
CA GLN A 69 -19.87 0.22 2.49
C GLN A 69 -19.89 -1.11 1.71
N LEU A 70 -19.23 -1.19 0.55
CA LEU A 70 -19.20 -2.40 -0.28
C LEU A 70 -18.08 -3.38 0.12
N VAL A 71 -17.15 -2.94 0.97
CA VAL A 71 -15.92 -3.68 1.25
C VAL A 71 -16.19 -4.96 2.04
N SER A 72 -17.15 -4.96 2.98
CA SER A 72 -17.40 -6.12 3.84
C SER A 72 -17.88 -7.34 3.06
N GLU A 73 -18.84 -7.14 2.16
CA GLU A 73 -19.39 -8.20 1.32
C GLU A 73 -18.34 -8.72 0.34
N LEU A 74 -17.68 -7.80 -0.38
CA LEU A 74 -16.65 -8.18 -1.35
C LEU A 74 -15.45 -8.87 -0.69
N PHE A 75 -15.03 -8.43 0.50
CA PHE A 75 -13.98 -9.11 1.26
C PHE A 75 -14.38 -10.55 1.61
N ALA A 76 -15.63 -10.78 2.01
CA ALA A 76 -16.12 -12.13 2.29
C ALA A 76 -16.05 -13.02 1.04
N THR A 77 -16.58 -12.56 -0.09
CA THR A 77 -16.52 -13.23 -1.40
C THR A 77 -15.09 -13.59 -1.78
N ILE A 78 -14.18 -12.60 -1.78
CA ILE A 78 -12.76 -12.79 -2.08
C ILE A 78 -12.13 -13.89 -1.21
N THR A 79 -12.37 -13.87 0.10
CA THR A 79 -11.78 -14.88 0.98
C THR A 79 -12.35 -16.28 0.78
N GLY A 80 -13.61 -16.37 0.32
CA GLY A 80 -14.24 -17.62 -0.09
C GLY A 80 -13.60 -18.18 -1.35
N ASP A 81 -13.49 -17.37 -2.40
CA ASP A 81 -12.93 -17.77 -3.71
C ASP A 81 -11.46 -18.21 -3.61
N LEU A 82 -10.69 -17.51 -2.77
CA LEU A 82 -9.30 -17.88 -2.48
C LEU A 82 -9.18 -19.15 -1.60
N GLY A 83 -10.25 -19.57 -0.92
CA GLY A 83 -10.22 -20.66 0.07
C GLY A 83 -9.48 -20.30 1.35
N GLY A 84 -9.29 -18.99 1.62
CA GLY A 84 -8.48 -18.50 2.73
C GLY A 84 -7.85 -17.14 2.45
N LEU A 85 -7.08 -16.66 3.43
CA LEU A 85 -6.26 -15.47 3.26
C LEU A 85 -5.07 -15.51 4.21
N ASP A 86 -3.84 -15.39 3.71
CA ASP A 86 -2.64 -15.26 4.54
C ASP A 86 -2.07 -13.83 4.57
N LEU A 87 -2.29 -13.06 3.50
CA LEU A 87 -1.71 -11.75 3.28
C LEU A 87 -2.73 -10.77 2.71
N VAL A 88 -2.82 -9.57 3.28
CA VAL A 88 -3.49 -8.43 2.64
C VAL A 88 -2.49 -7.29 2.44
N ILE A 89 -2.49 -6.68 1.27
CA ILE A 89 -1.68 -5.51 0.94
C ILE A 89 -2.60 -4.38 0.47
N TYR A 90 -2.59 -3.27 1.19
CA TYR A 90 -3.24 -2.05 0.75
C TYR A 90 -2.25 -1.14 0.03
N ALA A 91 -2.31 -1.14 -1.31
CA ALA A 91 -1.45 -0.36 -2.20
C ALA A 91 -2.18 0.75 -2.96
N ALA A 92 -3.50 0.83 -2.85
CA ALA A 92 -4.29 1.90 -3.47
C ALA A 92 -3.87 3.26 -2.92
N GLY A 93 -3.82 4.25 -3.80
CA GLY A 93 -3.64 5.63 -3.42
C GLY A 93 -3.59 6.60 -4.58
N VAL A 94 -3.95 7.84 -4.31
CA VAL A 94 -3.89 8.98 -5.24
C VAL A 94 -3.07 10.11 -4.64
N MET A 95 -2.49 10.91 -5.52
CA MET A 95 -1.79 12.14 -5.20
C MET A 95 -2.15 13.13 -6.30
N HIS A 96 -3.13 13.98 -6.04
CA HIS A 96 -3.51 15.00 -7.01
C HIS A 96 -2.47 16.12 -7.00
N PRO A 97 -2.14 16.72 -8.16
CA PRO A 97 -1.37 17.94 -8.21
C PRO A 97 -2.10 19.07 -7.46
N VAL A 98 -1.36 19.82 -6.66
CA VAL A 98 -1.84 20.96 -5.87
C VAL A 98 -0.84 22.10 -6.08
N GLN A 99 -1.32 23.28 -6.50
CA GLN A 99 -0.49 24.48 -6.57
C GLN A 99 -0.22 25.05 -5.17
N PHE A 100 0.82 25.86 -5.02
CA PHE A 100 1.23 26.36 -3.69
C PHE A 100 0.13 27.17 -2.98
N GLU A 101 -0.66 27.93 -3.74
CA GLU A 101 -1.76 28.76 -3.26
C GLU A 101 -3.14 28.08 -3.36
N GLU A 102 -3.19 26.81 -3.76
CA GLU A 102 -4.44 26.08 -3.98
C GLU A 102 -4.97 25.44 -2.68
N PHE A 103 -6.23 25.71 -2.38
CA PHE A 103 -6.97 25.12 -1.27
C PHE A 103 -8.29 24.51 -1.78
N ASP A 104 -8.23 23.27 -2.26
CA ASP A 104 -9.36 22.54 -2.83
C ASP A 104 -9.81 21.39 -1.92
N THR A 105 -10.84 21.67 -1.10
CA THR A 105 -11.42 20.70 -0.16
C THR A 105 -11.93 19.44 -0.85
N ALA A 106 -12.47 19.53 -2.08
CA ALA A 106 -13.02 18.35 -2.76
C ALA A 106 -11.91 17.39 -3.17
N LYS A 107 -10.83 17.92 -3.77
CA LYS A 107 -9.61 17.18 -4.10
C LYS A 107 -8.94 16.58 -2.85
N ASP A 108 -8.91 17.34 -1.77
CA ASP A 108 -8.38 16.92 -0.48
C ASP A 108 -9.15 15.75 0.13
N LEU A 109 -10.49 15.84 0.13
CA LEU A 109 -11.36 14.77 0.61
C LEU A 109 -11.17 13.49 -0.21
N GLN A 110 -10.99 13.59 -1.52
CA GLN A 110 -10.72 12.43 -2.38
C GLN A 110 -9.40 11.73 -2.00
N MET A 111 -8.33 12.49 -1.71
CA MET A 111 -7.06 11.92 -1.24
C MET A 111 -7.22 11.22 0.12
N LEU A 112 -7.94 11.83 1.07
CA LEU A 112 -8.20 11.23 2.39
C LEU A 112 -9.04 9.95 2.26
N ARG A 113 -10.09 9.99 1.46
CA ARG A 113 -10.98 8.85 1.20
C ARG A 113 -10.20 7.67 0.65
N THR A 114 -9.42 7.88 -0.40
CA THR A 114 -8.65 6.81 -1.02
C THR A 114 -7.50 6.35 -0.13
N ASN A 115 -6.61 7.26 0.28
CA ASN A 115 -5.34 6.86 0.90
C ASN A 115 -5.48 6.37 2.35
N LEU A 116 -6.53 6.79 3.05
CA LEU A 116 -6.74 6.52 4.46
C LEU A 116 -8.04 5.77 4.73
N LEU A 117 -9.21 6.34 4.40
CA LEU A 117 -10.49 5.72 4.77
C LEU A 117 -10.71 4.37 4.06
N GLY A 118 -10.35 4.28 2.77
CA GLY A 118 -10.35 3.04 2.02
C GLY A 118 -9.40 2.00 2.63
N ALA A 119 -8.25 2.42 3.14
CA ALA A 119 -7.33 1.52 3.86
C ALA A 119 -7.98 0.98 5.13
N VAL A 120 -8.63 1.84 5.92
CA VAL A 120 -9.37 1.42 7.12
C VAL A 120 -10.46 0.41 6.77
N ALA A 121 -11.23 0.67 5.72
CA ALA A 121 -12.33 -0.19 5.28
C ALA A 121 -11.86 -1.60 4.89
N TRP A 122 -10.75 -1.70 4.15
CA TRP A 122 -10.19 -2.99 3.71
C TRP A 122 -9.39 -3.73 4.79
N LEU A 123 -8.71 -2.99 5.67
CA LEU A 123 -7.82 -3.59 6.67
C LEU A 123 -8.54 -3.98 7.96
N ASN A 124 -9.67 -3.36 8.30
CA ASN A 124 -10.49 -3.75 9.44
C ASN A 124 -11.00 -5.22 9.36
N PRO A 125 -11.68 -5.67 8.29
CA PRO A 125 -12.14 -7.06 8.20
C PRO A 125 -10.96 -8.05 8.12
N ALA A 126 -9.85 -7.68 7.48
CA ALA A 126 -8.63 -8.49 7.49
C ALA A 126 -8.04 -8.65 8.89
N ALA A 127 -7.98 -7.57 9.67
CA ALA A 127 -7.51 -7.60 11.05
C ALA A 127 -8.43 -8.43 11.95
N GLN A 128 -9.75 -8.32 11.78
CA GLN A 128 -10.72 -9.15 12.50
C GLN A 128 -10.53 -10.64 12.17
N ARG A 129 -10.42 -10.99 10.88
CA ARG A 129 -10.18 -12.36 10.42
C ARG A 129 -8.87 -12.92 10.97
N PHE A 130 -7.76 -12.21 10.78
CA PHE A 130 -6.44 -12.69 11.22
C PHE A 130 -6.33 -12.77 12.75
N GLY A 131 -6.99 -11.85 13.47
CA GLY A 131 -7.07 -11.91 14.92
C GLY A 131 -7.75 -13.19 15.42
N ARG A 132 -8.89 -13.57 14.80
CA ARG A 132 -9.59 -14.83 15.11
C ARG A 132 -8.74 -16.07 14.79
N LEU A 133 -8.07 -16.06 13.63
CA LEU A 133 -7.22 -17.17 13.17
C LEU A 133 -5.85 -17.22 13.85
N LYS A 134 -5.49 -16.18 14.61
CA LYS A 134 -4.17 -15.97 15.23
C LYS A 134 -3.00 -16.07 14.24
N LYS A 135 -3.25 -15.75 12.97
CA LYS A 135 -2.29 -15.84 11.87
C LYS A 135 -2.71 -14.90 10.75
N GLY A 136 -1.74 -14.20 10.17
CA GLY A 136 -1.93 -13.38 8.98
C GLY A 136 -0.91 -12.26 8.90
N THR A 137 -0.80 -11.64 7.72
CA THR A 137 0.06 -10.47 7.50
C THR A 137 -0.74 -9.36 6.82
N ILE A 138 -0.72 -8.17 7.43
CA ILE A 138 -1.26 -6.93 6.87
C ILE A 138 -0.10 -6.07 6.44
N VAL A 139 -0.14 -5.53 5.23
CA VAL A 139 0.85 -4.59 4.71
C VAL A 139 0.12 -3.35 4.21
N GLY A 140 0.51 -2.17 4.70
CA GLY A 140 0.04 -0.90 4.17
C GLY A 140 1.15 -0.15 3.44
N ILE A 141 0.88 0.31 2.22
CA ILE A 141 1.80 1.11 1.42
C ILE A 141 1.59 2.59 1.74
N GLY A 142 2.42 3.08 2.66
CA GLY A 142 2.53 4.48 3.02
C GLY A 142 3.37 5.27 2.01
N SER A 143 4.21 6.17 2.53
CA SER A 143 5.13 7.02 1.77
C SER A 143 6.08 7.69 2.76
N VAL A 144 7.30 8.01 2.34
CA VAL A 144 8.19 8.94 3.08
C VAL A 144 7.56 10.33 3.26
N ALA A 145 6.58 10.68 2.43
CA ALA A 145 5.81 11.90 2.55
C ALA A 145 4.91 11.94 3.80
N GLY A 146 4.58 10.80 4.41
CA GLY A 146 3.78 10.74 5.64
C GLY A 146 4.57 10.95 6.92
N ASP A 147 5.89 11.08 6.84
CA ASP A 147 6.75 11.24 8.02
C ASP A 147 6.83 12.69 8.53
N ARG A 148 6.50 13.67 7.69
CA ARG A 148 6.50 15.10 8.02
C ARG A 148 5.64 15.87 7.01
N GLY A 149 4.85 16.82 7.49
CA GLY A 149 4.09 17.74 6.63
C GLY A 149 5.02 18.61 5.79
N ARG A 150 4.67 18.81 4.52
CA ARG A 150 5.45 19.53 3.50
C ARG A 150 4.58 20.59 2.84
N SER A 151 5.19 21.59 2.21
CA SER A 151 4.42 22.66 1.57
C SER A 151 3.72 22.21 0.29
N GLY A 152 4.33 21.28 -0.46
CA GLY A 152 3.84 20.94 -1.80
C GLY A 152 2.60 20.05 -1.88
N SER A 153 2.25 19.30 -0.82
CA SER A 153 1.09 18.38 -0.85
C SER A 153 0.54 18.07 0.55
N PRO A 154 -0.01 19.07 1.26
CA PRO A 154 -0.36 18.95 2.68
C PRO A 154 -1.30 17.79 2.97
N VAL A 155 -2.38 17.61 2.20
CA VAL A 155 -3.35 16.54 2.45
C VAL A 155 -2.85 15.16 2.02
N TYR A 156 -2.00 15.08 0.99
CA TYR A 156 -1.30 13.83 0.70
C TYR A 156 -0.40 13.41 1.88
N ASN A 157 0.38 14.35 2.46
CA ASN A 157 1.19 14.10 3.65
C ASN A 157 0.31 13.63 4.81
N THR A 158 -0.79 14.35 5.09
CA THR A 158 -1.77 14.02 6.14
C THR A 158 -2.34 12.62 5.94
N SER A 159 -2.77 12.28 4.73
CA SER A 159 -3.37 10.98 4.44
C SER A 159 -2.40 9.82 4.68
N LYS A 160 -1.11 10.00 4.31
CA LYS A 160 -0.07 8.99 4.53
C LYS A 160 0.37 8.94 6.00
N ALA A 161 0.43 10.07 6.70
CA ALA A 161 0.71 10.11 8.14
C ALA A 161 -0.41 9.43 8.94
N GLY A 162 -1.67 9.71 8.59
CA GLY A 162 -2.85 9.04 9.16
C GLY A 162 -2.81 7.53 8.93
N LEU A 163 -2.45 7.10 7.73
CA LEU A 163 -2.29 5.67 7.43
C LEU A 163 -1.18 5.02 8.27
N HIS A 164 -0.05 5.70 8.47
CA HIS A 164 1.04 5.17 9.31
C HIS A 164 0.57 4.96 10.74
N THR A 165 -0.11 5.97 11.30
CA THR A 165 -0.65 5.93 12.68
C THR A 165 -1.72 4.85 12.82
N TYR A 166 -2.62 4.73 11.84
CA TYR A 166 -3.61 3.66 11.81
C TYR A 166 -2.98 2.26 11.80
N LEU A 167 -1.98 2.03 10.95
CA LEU A 167 -1.28 0.73 10.89
C LEU A 167 -0.52 0.42 12.18
N GLU A 168 0.05 1.43 12.83
CA GLU A 168 0.69 1.28 14.13
C GLU A 168 -0.32 0.91 15.23
N ALA A 169 -1.44 1.61 15.31
CA ALA A 169 -2.52 1.29 16.25
C ALA A 169 -3.07 -0.13 15.99
N LEU A 170 -3.27 -0.49 14.72
CA LEU A 170 -3.72 -1.81 14.32
C LEU A 170 -2.72 -2.89 14.75
N ARG A 171 -1.42 -2.66 14.54
CA ARG A 171 -0.34 -3.55 15.00
C ARG A 171 -0.41 -3.80 16.50
N ASN A 172 -0.55 -2.74 17.29
CA ASN A 172 -0.62 -2.85 18.75
C ASN A 172 -1.88 -3.62 19.19
N ARG A 173 -2.98 -3.48 18.45
CA ARG A 173 -4.24 -4.18 18.72
C ARG A 173 -4.19 -5.68 18.40
N VAL A 174 -3.66 -6.06 17.23
CA VAL A 174 -3.73 -7.45 16.75
C VAL A 174 -2.44 -8.24 16.91
N GLY A 175 -1.31 -7.59 17.21
CA GLY A 175 -0.01 -8.23 17.38
C GLY A 175 0.01 -9.28 18.49
N ARG A 176 -0.75 -9.06 19.57
CA ARG A 176 -0.96 -10.03 20.65
C ARG A 176 -1.62 -11.35 20.22
N TYR A 177 -2.24 -11.37 19.04
CA TYR A 177 -2.81 -12.58 18.44
C TYR A 177 -1.88 -13.21 17.39
N GLY A 178 -0.62 -12.79 17.28
CA GLY A 178 0.31 -13.33 16.28
C GLY A 178 0.13 -12.78 14.87
N VAL A 179 -0.70 -11.75 14.69
CA VAL A 179 -0.90 -11.06 13.40
C VAL A 179 0.23 -10.05 13.16
N LYS A 180 0.83 -10.10 11.97
CA LYS A 180 1.88 -9.14 11.57
C LYS A 180 1.25 -7.94 10.86
N VAL A 181 1.62 -6.73 11.25
CA VAL A 181 1.20 -5.50 10.55
C VAL A 181 2.45 -4.69 10.17
N VAL A 182 2.66 -4.52 8.87
CA VAL A 182 3.87 -3.96 8.27
C VAL A 182 3.55 -2.62 7.61
N THR A 183 4.23 -1.56 8.03
CA THR A 183 4.15 -0.25 7.37
C THR A 183 5.29 -0.10 6.38
N ILE A 184 4.98 0.01 5.09
CA ILE A 184 5.97 0.31 4.06
C ILE A 184 5.98 1.82 3.81
N LYS A 185 7.17 2.41 3.75
CA LYS A 185 7.38 3.84 3.41
C LYS A 185 8.25 3.94 2.16
N PRO A 186 7.65 3.86 0.95
CA PRO A 186 8.40 4.07 -0.27
C PRO A 186 8.87 5.51 -0.38
N GLY A 187 10.06 5.70 -0.95
CA GLY A 187 10.44 6.96 -1.56
C GLY A 187 9.92 7.05 -2.99
N PHE A 188 10.71 7.60 -3.90
CA PHE A 188 10.34 7.66 -5.30
C PHE A 188 10.37 6.29 -5.96
N VAL A 189 9.25 5.90 -6.57
CA VAL A 189 9.07 4.66 -7.33
C VAL A 189 8.44 5.02 -8.67
N ASP A 190 9.01 4.50 -9.75
CA ASP A 190 8.54 4.75 -11.11
C ASP A 190 7.13 4.19 -11.31
N THR A 191 6.15 5.09 -11.25
CA THR A 191 4.72 4.82 -11.34
C THR A 191 4.01 6.00 -12.01
N ALA A 192 2.74 5.82 -12.39
CA ALA A 192 1.93 6.93 -12.89
C ALA A 192 1.89 8.13 -11.93
N MET A 193 1.94 7.90 -10.62
CA MET A 193 1.93 8.94 -9.58
C MET A 193 3.17 9.84 -9.60
N THR A 194 4.33 9.31 -10.00
CA THR A 194 5.58 10.07 -10.05
C THR A 194 5.90 10.62 -11.44
N LYS A 195 5.15 10.21 -12.48
CA LYS A 195 5.43 10.60 -13.85
C LYS A 195 5.33 12.13 -14.00
N GLY A 196 6.39 12.76 -14.49
CA GLY A 196 6.45 14.21 -14.73
C GLY A 196 6.83 15.06 -13.51
N LEU A 197 7.08 14.46 -12.33
CA LEU A 197 7.58 15.24 -11.19
C LEU A 197 9.06 15.61 -11.39
N PRO A 198 9.45 16.87 -11.13
CA PRO A 198 10.86 17.28 -11.17
C PRO A 198 11.63 16.72 -9.97
N GLY A 199 12.95 16.55 -10.13
CA GLY A 199 13.84 16.27 -8.99
C GLY A 199 13.75 14.87 -8.38
N LEU A 200 13.26 13.87 -9.13
CA LEU A 200 13.19 12.47 -8.68
C LEU A 200 14.57 11.82 -8.62
N PHE A 201 15.32 12.08 -7.56
CA PHE A 201 16.57 11.36 -7.30
C PHE A 201 16.29 9.94 -6.83
N TRP A 202 17.16 8.98 -7.16
CA TRP A 202 17.11 7.63 -6.58
C TRP A 202 15.82 6.83 -6.86
N LEU A 203 15.13 7.16 -7.95
CA LEU A 203 13.97 6.45 -8.49
C LEU A 203 14.29 4.95 -8.66
N ILE A 204 13.39 4.09 -8.21
CA ILE A 204 13.46 2.63 -8.45
C ILE A 204 12.23 2.17 -9.22
N SER A 205 12.35 1.07 -9.96
CA SER A 205 11.20 0.47 -10.65
C SER A 205 10.16 -0.07 -9.65
N ALA A 206 8.89 -0.11 -10.07
CA ALA A 206 7.82 -0.74 -9.31
C ALA A 206 8.11 -2.21 -8.98
N ASP A 207 8.74 -2.93 -9.92
CA ASP A 207 9.15 -4.33 -9.73
C ASP A 207 10.19 -4.47 -8.60
N ARG A 208 11.22 -3.61 -8.60
CA ARG A 208 12.23 -3.61 -7.54
C ARG A 208 11.64 -3.20 -6.19
N ALA A 209 10.71 -2.25 -6.18
CA ALA A 209 9.98 -1.88 -4.97
C ALA A 209 9.19 -3.07 -4.42
N ALA A 210 8.42 -3.76 -5.27
CA ALA A 210 7.64 -4.94 -4.90
C ALA A 210 8.51 -6.07 -4.33
N GLU A 211 9.68 -6.35 -4.93
CA GLU A 211 10.65 -7.31 -4.39
C GLU A 211 11.05 -6.97 -2.94
N ILE A 212 11.47 -5.72 -2.71
CA ILE A 212 11.92 -5.26 -1.39
C ILE A 212 10.76 -5.32 -0.39
N ILE A 213 9.56 -4.90 -0.79
CA ILE A 213 8.35 -4.94 0.03
C ILE A 213 8.05 -6.35 0.50
N LEU A 214 7.93 -7.32 -0.42
CA LEU A 214 7.62 -8.71 -0.08
C LEU A 214 8.72 -9.31 0.82
N LYS A 215 9.99 -9.02 0.54
CA LYS A 215 11.12 -9.44 1.37
C LYS A 215 11.03 -8.89 2.80
N LYS A 216 10.69 -7.61 2.97
CA LYS A 216 10.56 -6.96 4.29
C LYS A 216 9.33 -7.47 5.04
N ALA A 217 8.21 -7.66 4.35
CA ALA A 217 6.99 -8.19 4.94
C ALA A 217 7.18 -9.63 5.45
N ARG A 218 7.86 -10.51 4.69
CA ARG A 218 8.19 -11.89 5.15
C ARG A 218 9.04 -11.91 6.41
N LYS A 219 10.01 -11.00 6.49
CA LYS A 219 10.88 -10.85 7.67
C LYS A 219 10.13 -10.28 8.88
N GLY A 220 8.86 -9.88 8.75
CA GLY A 220 8.08 -9.31 9.86
C GLY A 220 8.55 -7.93 10.28
N ALA A 221 9.05 -7.11 9.34
CA ALA A 221 9.42 -5.74 9.65
C ALA A 221 8.21 -4.96 10.19
N VAL A 222 8.40 -4.19 11.27
CA VAL A 222 7.36 -3.30 11.82
C VAL A 222 7.11 -2.15 10.84
N THR A 223 8.18 -1.44 10.49
CA THR A 223 8.20 -0.36 9.50
C THR A 223 9.41 -0.55 8.59
N ALA A 224 9.24 -0.38 7.27
CA ALA A 224 10.33 -0.50 6.31
C ALA A 224 10.32 0.61 5.27
N TYR A 225 11.46 1.30 5.14
CA TYR A 225 11.72 2.25 4.07
C TYR A 225 12.13 1.52 2.79
N VAL A 226 11.62 1.97 1.64
CA VAL A 226 11.86 1.33 0.33
C VAL A 226 12.28 2.37 -0.70
N PRO A 227 13.56 2.38 -1.16
CA PRO A 227 14.70 1.64 -0.62
C PRO A 227 15.12 2.08 0.79
N ALA A 228 15.91 1.25 1.48
CA ALA A 228 16.28 1.46 2.89
C ALA A 228 17.04 2.78 3.17
N ARG A 229 17.74 3.34 2.18
CA ARG A 229 18.45 4.64 2.28
C ARG A 229 17.54 5.80 2.70
N TRP A 230 16.24 5.74 2.36
CA TRP A 230 15.26 6.74 2.80
C TRP A 230 15.11 6.80 4.32
N ARG A 231 15.48 5.76 5.06
CA ARG A 231 15.48 5.80 6.53
C ARG A 231 16.40 6.90 7.07
N LEU A 232 17.60 7.04 6.51
CA LEU A 232 18.57 8.05 6.96
C LEU A 232 18.10 9.46 6.57
N VAL A 233 17.64 9.62 5.33
CA VAL A 233 17.08 10.89 4.84
C VAL A 233 15.90 11.33 5.72
N MET A 234 14.97 10.41 6.00
CA MET A 234 13.79 10.74 6.79
C MET A 234 14.10 10.90 8.28
N LEU A 235 15.15 10.28 8.80
CA LEU A 235 15.64 10.58 10.16
C LEU A 235 16.05 12.05 10.26
N ILE A 236 16.88 12.53 9.32
CA ILE A 236 17.31 13.93 9.26
C ILE A 236 16.11 14.86 9.10
N ILE A 237 15.23 14.57 8.13
CA ILE A 237 14.05 15.41 7.87
C ILE A 237 13.12 15.46 9.09
N ARG A 238 12.89 14.36 9.80
CA ARG A 238 12.03 14.33 10.99
C ARG A 238 12.65 15.05 12.18
N SER A 239 13.96 14.96 12.36
CA SER A 239 14.67 15.61 13.47
C SER A 239 14.90 17.12 13.28
N MET A 240 14.67 17.65 12.08
CA MET A 240 14.90 19.06 11.79
C MET A 240 13.94 19.99 12.58
N PRO A 241 14.42 21.03 13.27
CA PRO A 241 13.54 22.01 13.90
C PRO A 241 12.61 22.71 12.91
N SER A 242 11.38 23.00 13.32
CA SER A 242 10.35 23.57 12.42
C SER A 242 10.72 24.94 11.84
N PHE A 243 11.50 25.76 12.55
CA PHE A 243 11.97 27.06 12.04
C PHE A 243 12.99 26.92 10.90
N ILE A 244 13.76 25.81 10.86
CA ILE A 244 14.67 25.49 9.75
C ILE A 244 13.87 24.88 8.60
N PHE A 245 13.03 23.89 8.90
CA PHE A 245 12.29 23.15 7.88
C PHE A 245 11.38 24.05 7.04
N ARG A 246 10.71 25.03 7.67
CA ARG A 246 9.84 26.00 6.97
C ARG A 246 10.57 26.88 5.96
N ARG A 247 11.90 27.00 6.04
CA ARG A 247 12.72 27.75 5.07
C ARG A 247 13.08 26.90 3.84
N LEU A 248 12.86 25.60 3.88
CA LEU A 248 13.10 24.69 2.77
C LEU A 248 11.86 24.63 1.87
N LYS A 249 12.06 24.68 0.56
CA LYS A 249 11.00 24.49 -0.44
C LYS A 249 10.80 23.00 -0.73
N VAL A 250 10.27 22.25 0.25
CA VAL A 250 10.14 20.77 0.20
C VAL A 250 8.74 20.31 0.60
#